data_AF-A0A848LUM8-F1
#
_entry.id   AF-A0A848LUM8-F1
#
_cell.length_a   1.000
_cell.length_b   1.000
_cell.length_c   1.000
_cell.angle_alpha   90.00
_cell.angle_beta   90.00
_cell.angle_gamma   90.00
#
_symmetry.space_group_name_H-M   'P 1'
#
loop_
_entity.id
_entity.type
_entity.pdbx_description
1 polymer ?
#
loop_
_entity_poly.entity_id
_entity_poly.type
_entity_poly.pdbx_seq_one_letter_code
_entity_poly.pdbx_strand_id
1 'polypeptide(L)'
;MRRWLPGLLLSLVTVLTACGEAGRPALATLSARQALTNPPEFVEFESPTMRLELYREVARQSVVESGQAAQALVLFPITREGELLAAPGFDAKTDLFQSPDAGGGIQLVLDARYGERWPEDRRESLQGLSEREAAELVARTLLVHWGIQPEAAVQVDRASGAPYAVAYVDGILRINPAFLYLAAAYGPASMPASVQ
;
A
#
# COMPACT_ATOMS: atom_id res chain seq x y z
N MET A 1 32.90 -0.94 64.37
CA MET A 1 31.48 -1.07 64.77
C MET A 1 30.67 0.04 64.12
N ARG A 2 29.46 -0.29 63.65
CA ARG A 2 28.24 0.55 63.54
C ARG A 2 28.36 2.04 63.96
N ARG A 3 27.71 3.05 63.37
CA ARG A 3 26.81 3.27 62.22
C ARG A 3 26.31 4.75 62.44
N TRP A 4 26.10 5.54 61.38
CA TRP A 4 25.07 6.62 61.21
C TRP A 4 25.54 8.04 60.76
N LEU A 5 25.02 8.40 59.58
CA LEU A 5 24.80 9.72 58.95
C LEU A 5 23.82 10.57 59.79
N PRO A 6 23.75 11.93 59.70
CA PRO A 6 23.32 12.62 58.46
C PRO A 6 23.78 14.09 58.29
N GLY A 7 23.45 14.68 57.14
CA GLY A 7 23.31 16.14 57.04
C GLY A 7 23.80 16.72 55.72
N LEU A 8 23.02 16.57 54.66
CA LEU A 8 23.12 17.49 53.53
C LEU A 8 21.71 17.92 53.12
N LEU A 9 21.40 19.12 53.58
CA LEU A 9 20.25 19.94 53.18
C LEU A 9 20.35 20.21 51.68
N LEU A 10 19.33 19.82 50.92
CA LEU A 10 19.06 20.39 49.60
C LEU A 10 17.58 20.70 49.48
N SER A 11 17.34 21.98 49.75
CA SER A 11 16.29 22.89 49.30
C SER A 11 15.08 22.30 48.56
N LEU A 12 13.94 22.51 49.21
CA LEU A 12 12.62 22.68 48.59
C LEU A 12 12.69 23.77 47.49
N VAL A 13 12.31 23.41 46.27
CA VAL A 13 11.71 24.35 45.30
C VAL A 13 10.38 23.75 44.90
N THR A 14 9.31 24.30 45.47
CA THR A 14 7.92 24.09 45.07
C THR A 14 7.56 25.11 44.00
N VAL A 15 7.41 24.70 42.74
CA VAL A 15 6.78 25.55 41.71
C VAL A 15 6.02 24.71 40.68
N LEU A 16 4.69 24.89 40.74
CA LEU A 16 3.67 24.76 39.68
C LEU A 16 3.28 23.37 39.17
N THR A 17 2.14 22.93 39.71
CA THR A 17 1.09 22.21 38.99
C THR A 17 0.79 22.86 37.64
N ALA A 18 1.30 22.27 36.56
CA ALA A 18 0.70 22.44 35.25
C ALA A 18 -0.27 21.28 35.04
N CYS A 19 -1.57 21.59 35.04
CA CYS A 19 -2.57 20.79 34.34
C CYS A 19 -2.27 20.88 32.84
N GLY A 20 -1.23 20.20 32.39
CA GLY A 20 -1.05 19.88 30.99
C GLY A 20 -1.93 18.66 30.73
N GLU A 21 -3.00 18.86 29.98
CA GLU A 21 -3.78 17.77 29.39
C GLU A 21 -2.81 16.68 28.94
N ALA A 22 -2.89 15.50 29.56
CA ALA A 22 -2.22 14.33 29.07
C ALA A 22 -2.81 14.10 27.67
N GLY A 23 -2.15 14.68 26.67
CA GLY A 23 -2.38 14.35 25.28
C GLY A 23 -2.30 12.84 25.24
N ARG A 24 -3.46 12.21 25.00
CA ARG A 24 -3.51 10.78 24.72
C ARG A 24 -2.37 10.52 23.74
N PRO A 25 -1.48 9.54 23.99
CA PRO A 25 -0.48 9.20 22.99
C PRO A 25 -1.25 9.03 21.69
N ALA A 26 -0.91 9.83 20.67
CA ALA A 26 -1.49 9.66 19.36
C ALA A 26 -1.22 8.19 19.03
N LEU A 27 -2.29 7.38 18.97
CA LEU A 27 -2.17 6.01 18.50
C LEU A 27 -1.45 6.12 17.17
N ALA A 28 -0.28 5.50 17.05
CA ALA A 28 0.49 5.53 15.82
C ALA A 28 -0.40 4.90 14.75
N THR A 29 -1.05 5.73 13.94
CA THR A 29 -1.89 5.27 12.85
C THR A 29 -0.96 4.60 11.85
N LEU A 30 -1.32 3.38 11.46
CA LEU A 30 -0.60 2.66 10.42
C LEU A 30 -0.49 3.58 9.19
N SER A 31 0.72 3.85 8.73
CA SER A 31 0.93 4.59 7.48
C SER A 31 0.85 3.66 6.28
N ALA A 32 0.56 4.18 5.09
CA ALA A 32 0.55 3.41 3.84
C ALA A 32 1.87 2.65 3.62
N ARG A 33 3.02 3.27 3.87
CA ARG A 33 4.34 2.63 3.72
C ARG A 33 4.56 1.49 4.73
N GLN A 34 4.08 1.65 5.97
CA GLN A 34 4.12 0.59 6.97
C GLN A 34 3.18 -0.55 6.58
N ALA A 35 1.98 -0.25 6.06
CA ALA A 35 1.04 -1.26 5.58
C ALA A 35 1.65 -2.11 4.44
N LEU A 36 2.40 -1.50 3.53
CA LEU A 36 3.07 -2.20 2.42
C LEU A 36 4.25 -3.09 2.88
N THR A 37 4.96 -2.69 3.93
CA THR A 37 6.14 -3.42 4.41
C THR A 37 5.82 -4.50 5.45
N ASN A 38 4.59 -4.50 5.97
CA ASN A 38 4.06 -5.57 6.83
C ASN A 38 3.57 -6.77 6.00
N PRO A 39 3.41 -7.95 6.63
CA PRO A 39 2.75 -9.08 5.99
C PRO A 39 1.34 -8.68 5.49
N PRO A 40 0.92 -9.12 4.29
CA PRO A 40 -0.36 -8.71 3.70
C PRO A 40 -1.57 -9.10 4.56
N GLU A 41 -1.46 -10.16 5.35
CA GLU A 41 -2.50 -10.62 6.29
C GLU A 41 -2.82 -9.53 7.33
N PHE A 42 -1.86 -8.70 7.71
CA PHE A 42 -2.12 -7.59 8.64
C PHE A 42 -3.10 -6.60 8.01
N VAL A 43 -2.91 -6.27 6.73
CA VAL A 43 -3.80 -5.36 6.00
C VAL A 43 -5.14 -6.03 5.72
N GLU A 44 -5.15 -7.31 5.37
CA GLU A 44 -6.37 -8.09 5.14
C GLU A 44 -7.38 -7.97 6.29
N PHE A 45 -6.90 -8.07 7.54
CA PHE A 45 -7.73 -8.03 8.74
C PHE A 45 -7.99 -6.61 9.28
N GLU A 46 -7.48 -5.56 8.63
CA GLU A 46 -7.83 -4.19 8.98
C GLU A 46 -9.29 -3.86 8.63
N SER A 47 -9.86 -2.91 9.38
CA SER A 47 -11.21 -2.44 9.11
C SER A 47 -11.36 -1.88 7.67
N PRO A 48 -12.53 -2.02 7.01
CA PRO A 48 -12.75 -1.45 5.68
C PRO A 48 -12.46 0.06 5.61
N THR A 49 -12.78 0.81 6.68
CA THR A 49 -12.49 2.24 6.79
C THR A 49 -10.99 2.51 6.78
N MET A 50 -10.20 1.78 7.59
CA MET A 50 -8.74 1.93 7.64
C MET A 50 -8.11 1.60 6.28
N ARG A 51 -8.53 0.49 5.65
CA ARG A 51 -8.03 0.12 4.32
C ARG A 51 -8.34 1.19 3.27
N LEU A 52 -9.52 1.80 3.31
CA LEU A 52 -9.90 2.89 2.41
C LEU A 52 -9.07 4.17 2.66
N GLU A 53 -8.81 4.51 3.93
CA GLU A 53 -7.94 5.65 4.28
C GLU A 53 -6.51 5.44 3.78
N LEU A 54 -5.95 4.24 4.00
CA LEU A 54 -4.64 3.85 3.49
C LEU A 54 -4.59 3.84 1.96
N TYR A 55 -5.64 3.38 1.28
CA TYR A 55 -5.73 3.44 -0.18
C TYR A 55 -5.72 4.89 -0.70
N ARG A 56 -6.50 5.78 -0.07
CA ARG A 56 -6.52 7.21 -0.39
C ARG A 56 -5.15 7.85 -0.16
N GLU A 57 -4.45 7.43 0.88
CA GLU A 57 -3.09 7.87 1.17
C GLU A 57 -2.12 7.46 0.05
N VAL A 58 -2.15 6.19 -0.37
CA VAL A 58 -1.35 5.68 -1.49
C VAL A 58 -1.64 6.46 -2.78
N ALA A 59 -2.92 6.66 -3.11
CA ALA A 59 -3.32 7.42 -4.29
C ALA A 59 -2.78 8.85 -4.25
N ARG A 60 -2.93 9.55 -3.11
CA ARG A 60 -2.43 10.92 -2.93
C ARG A 60 -0.91 10.99 -3.06
N GLN A 61 -0.18 10.06 -2.45
CA GLN A 61 1.28 9.99 -2.56
C GLN A 61 1.72 9.70 -4.00
N SER A 62 1.00 8.83 -4.73
CA SER A 62 1.30 8.54 -6.14
C SER A 62 1.25 9.78 -7.05
N VAL A 63 0.30 10.69 -6.80
CA VAL A 63 0.19 11.96 -7.54
C VAL A 63 1.35 12.90 -7.22
N VAL A 64 1.77 12.96 -5.95
CA VAL A 64 2.91 13.79 -5.51
C VAL A 64 4.22 13.28 -6.11
N GLU A 65 4.40 11.96 -6.16
CA GLU A 65 5.62 11.32 -6.65
C GLU A 65 5.71 11.29 -8.18
N SER A 66 4.57 11.38 -8.88
CA SER A 66 4.46 11.24 -10.34
C SER A 66 5.54 11.97 -11.13
N GLY A 67 6.25 11.24 -12.00
CA GLY A 67 7.29 11.77 -12.89
C GLY A 67 8.62 12.12 -12.21
N GLN A 68 8.73 11.98 -10.89
CA GLN A 68 9.99 12.12 -10.18
C GLN A 68 10.95 10.98 -10.53
N ALA A 69 12.25 11.25 -10.51
CA ALA A 69 13.26 10.21 -10.61
C ALA A 69 13.11 9.24 -9.43
N ALA A 70 12.95 7.94 -9.72
CA ALA A 70 12.75 6.90 -8.70
C ALA A 70 14.08 6.45 -8.05
N GLN A 71 14.99 7.40 -7.84
CA GLN A 71 16.21 7.21 -7.03
C GLN A 71 15.85 7.14 -5.54
N ALA A 72 14.71 7.71 -5.16
CA ALA A 72 14.06 7.52 -3.86
C ALA A 72 13.05 6.37 -3.92
N LEU A 73 12.71 5.79 -2.77
CA LEU A 73 11.66 4.78 -2.65
C LEU A 73 10.30 5.40 -2.99
N VAL A 74 9.86 5.31 -4.25
CA VAL A 74 8.53 5.72 -4.70
C VAL A 74 7.54 4.54 -4.64
N LEU A 75 6.24 4.81 -4.62
CA LEU A 75 5.20 3.79 -4.51
C LEU A 75 5.01 3.00 -5.81
N PHE A 76 5.24 3.66 -6.94
CA PHE A 76 5.00 3.10 -8.27
C PHE A 76 6.20 3.30 -9.20
N PRO A 77 7.35 2.67 -8.96
CA PRO A 77 8.50 2.81 -9.85
C PRO A 77 8.26 2.08 -11.17
N ILE A 78 8.49 2.76 -12.29
CA ILE A 78 8.38 2.21 -13.65
C ILE A 78 9.62 2.53 -14.47
N THR A 79 10.03 1.61 -15.34
CA THR A 79 11.03 1.89 -16.37
C THR A 79 10.37 2.44 -17.62
N ARG A 80 10.74 3.67 -18.02
CA ARG A 80 10.30 4.30 -19.27
C ARG A 80 11.51 4.84 -20.01
N GLU A 81 11.70 4.44 -21.26
CA GLU A 81 12.83 4.89 -22.09
C GLU A 81 14.22 4.64 -21.46
N GLY A 82 14.34 3.58 -20.65
CA GLY A 82 15.57 3.23 -19.94
C GLY A 82 15.80 3.98 -18.62
N GLU A 83 14.89 4.88 -18.24
CA GLU A 83 14.94 5.61 -16.97
C GLU A 83 13.96 5.03 -15.95
N LEU A 84 14.37 5.00 -14.67
CA LEU A 84 13.50 4.61 -13.56
C LEU A 84 12.83 5.85 -12.98
N LEU A 85 11.51 5.93 -13.15
CA LEU A 85 10.68 7.08 -12.76
C LEU A 85 9.50 6.62 -11.90
N ALA A 86 8.92 7.53 -11.13
CA ALA A 86 7.61 7.32 -10.54
C ALA A 86 6.53 7.38 -11.63
N ALA A 87 5.66 6.37 -11.65
CA ALA A 87 4.55 6.28 -12.59
C ALA A 87 3.57 7.45 -12.45
N PRO A 88 2.75 7.72 -13.49
CA PRO A 88 1.60 8.58 -13.35
C PRO A 88 0.72 8.14 -12.16
N GLY A 89 0.44 9.07 -11.25
CA GLY A 89 -0.47 8.84 -10.13
C GLY A 89 -1.92 8.62 -10.58
N PHE A 90 -2.75 8.06 -9.71
CA PHE A 90 -4.18 7.80 -9.99
C PHE A 90 -5.09 8.49 -8.96
N ASP A 91 -6.37 8.68 -9.31
CA ASP A 91 -7.35 9.29 -8.42
C ASP A 91 -7.75 8.32 -7.31
N ALA A 92 -7.96 8.83 -6.09
CA ALA A 92 -8.38 8.01 -4.96
C ALA A 92 -9.77 7.36 -5.14
N LYS A 93 -10.51 7.76 -6.17
CA LYS A 93 -11.79 7.21 -6.62
C LYS A 93 -11.66 6.26 -7.81
N THR A 94 -10.45 5.95 -8.26
CA THR A 94 -10.22 4.92 -9.26
C THR A 94 -10.52 3.56 -8.64
N ASP A 95 -11.38 2.78 -9.29
CA ASP A 95 -11.59 1.38 -8.96
C ASP A 95 -10.58 0.54 -9.74
N LEU A 96 -9.56 0.04 -9.04
CA LEU A 96 -8.49 -0.76 -9.66
C LEU A 96 -8.91 -2.20 -9.97
N PHE A 97 -10.10 -2.63 -9.52
CA PHE A 97 -10.66 -3.94 -9.83
C PHE A 97 -11.56 -3.87 -11.08
N GLN A 98 -11.80 -2.68 -11.63
CA GLN A 98 -12.46 -2.52 -12.92
C GLN A 98 -11.44 -2.38 -14.05
N SER A 99 -11.10 -3.52 -14.64
CA SER A 99 -10.25 -3.57 -15.83
C SER A 99 -10.90 -2.79 -16.98
N PRO A 100 -10.29 -1.70 -17.46
CA PRO A 100 -10.84 -0.91 -18.58
C PRO A 100 -10.79 -1.69 -19.92
N ASP A 101 -10.03 -2.78 -19.94
CA ASP A 101 -9.69 -3.58 -21.10
C ASP A 101 -10.34 -4.97 -21.03
N ALA A 102 -11.62 -5.11 -20.68
CA ALA A 102 -12.31 -6.41 -20.71
C ALA A 102 -12.20 -7.07 -22.11
N GLY A 103 -11.10 -7.80 -22.37
CA GLY A 103 -10.67 -8.32 -23.68
C GLY A 103 -9.48 -7.62 -24.38
N GLY A 104 -8.74 -6.69 -23.76
CA GLY A 104 -7.60 -5.99 -24.38
C GLY A 104 -6.36 -6.86 -24.56
N GLY A 105 -5.51 -6.47 -25.51
CA GLY A 105 -4.35 -7.26 -25.98
C GLY A 105 -3.18 -7.41 -25.02
N ILE A 106 -3.24 -6.88 -23.79
CA ILE A 106 -2.18 -7.10 -22.80
C ILE A 106 -2.27 -8.54 -22.30
N GLN A 107 -1.27 -9.33 -22.65
CA GLN A 107 -1.10 -10.68 -22.14
C GLN A 107 -0.34 -10.63 -20.80
N LEU A 108 -0.93 -11.19 -19.75
CA LEU A 108 -0.33 -11.29 -18.42
C LEU A 108 0.01 -12.75 -18.11
N VAL A 109 1.14 -12.96 -17.42
CA VAL A 109 1.57 -14.27 -16.92
C VAL A 109 1.77 -14.17 -15.41
N LEU A 110 0.88 -14.81 -14.65
CA LEU A 110 0.91 -14.81 -13.18
C LEU A 110 1.55 -16.09 -12.62
N ASP A 111 2.00 -17.00 -13.47
CA ASP A 111 2.62 -18.25 -13.03
C ASP A 111 4.02 -17.98 -12.47
N ALA A 112 4.22 -18.36 -11.21
CA ALA A 112 5.49 -18.21 -10.53
C ALA A 112 6.51 -19.24 -11.08
N ARG A 113 7.31 -18.83 -12.08
CA ARG A 113 8.49 -19.60 -12.49
C ARG A 113 9.70 -19.35 -11.57
N TYR A 114 9.81 -18.12 -11.03
CA TYR A 114 10.95 -17.68 -10.22
C TYR A 114 10.56 -16.79 -9.01
N GLY A 115 9.27 -16.67 -8.69
CA GLY A 115 8.74 -15.77 -7.66
C GLY A 115 7.83 -16.46 -6.63
N GLU A 116 7.25 -15.67 -5.72
CA GLU A 116 6.21 -16.16 -4.81
C GLU A 116 4.93 -16.51 -5.59
N ARG A 117 4.31 -17.64 -5.25
CA ARG A 117 3.04 -18.05 -5.86
C ARG A 117 1.92 -17.16 -5.37
N TRP A 118 1.05 -16.74 -6.30
CA TRP A 118 -0.21 -16.09 -5.96
C TRP A 118 -1.19 -17.06 -5.28
N PRO A 119 -1.72 -16.74 -4.09
CA PRO A 119 -2.81 -17.49 -3.49
C PRO A 119 -4.06 -17.51 -4.40
N GLU A 120 -4.66 -18.70 -4.53
CA GLU A 120 -5.85 -18.94 -5.37
C GLU A 120 -7.15 -19.03 -4.57
N ASP A 121 -7.06 -19.07 -3.24
CA ASP A 121 -8.22 -19.06 -2.37
C ASP A 121 -8.95 -17.72 -2.46
N ARG A 122 -10.28 -17.78 -2.62
CA ARG A 122 -11.14 -16.59 -2.68
C ARG A 122 -11.32 -15.98 -1.30
N ARG A 123 -11.25 -14.65 -1.24
CA ARG A 123 -11.27 -13.89 0.01
C ARG A 123 -12.36 -12.83 -0.02
N GLU A 124 -13.13 -12.74 1.06
CA GLU A 124 -14.14 -11.67 1.21
C GLU A 124 -13.50 -10.29 1.24
N SER A 125 -12.31 -10.18 1.84
CA SER A 125 -11.49 -8.96 1.89
C SER A 125 -11.08 -8.44 0.51
N LEU A 126 -11.14 -9.29 -0.53
CA LEU A 126 -10.91 -9.00 -1.95
C LEU A 126 -12.19 -9.09 -2.78
N GLN A 127 -13.36 -8.85 -2.18
CA GLN A 127 -14.66 -8.87 -2.87
C GLN A 127 -14.99 -10.24 -3.51
N GLY A 128 -14.54 -11.34 -2.90
CA GLY A 128 -14.77 -12.70 -3.37
C GLY A 128 -13.80 -13.17 -4.47
N LEU A 129 -12.77 -12.37 -4.76
CA LEU A 129 -11.65 -12.73 -5.63
C LEU A 129 -10.53 -13.42 -4.84
N SER A 130 -9.70 -14.16 -5.54
CA SER A 130 -8.37 -14.59 -5.06
C SER A 130 -7.33 -13.47 -5.20
N GLU A 131 -6.19 -13.57 -4.52
CA GLU A 131 -5.07 -12.64 -4.73
C GLU A 131 -4.60 -12.67 -6.19
N ARG A 132 -4.60 -13.85 -6.84
CA ARG A 132 -4.28 -14.00 -8.26
C ARG A 132 -5.21 -13.20 -9.16
N GLU A 133 -6.53 -13.36 -8.98
CA GLU A 133 -7.53 -12.64 -9.78
C GLU A 133 -7.47 -11.12 -9.52
N ALA A 134 -7.31 -10.70 -8.25
CA ALA A 134 -7.14 -9.29 -7.90
C ALA A 134 -5.86 -8.69 -8.51
N ALA A 135 -4.75 -9.41 -8.47
CA ALA A 135 -3.50 -9.00 -9.09
C ALA A 135 -3.64 -8.81 -10.60
N GLU A 136 -4.39 -9.69 -11.28
CA GLU A 136 -4.65 -9.57 -12.72
C GLU A 136 -5.41 -8.27 -13.04
N LEU A 137 -6.49 -7.97 -12.31
CA LEU A 137 -7.30 -6.77 -12.54
C LEU A 137 -6.51 -5.48 -12.25
N VAL A 138 -5.77 -5.46 -11.14
CA VAL A 138 -4.92 -4.32 -10.78
C VAL A 138 -3.81 -4.11 -11.80
N ALA A 139 -3.16 -5.20 -12.26
CA ALA A 139 -2.12 -5.15 -13.27
C ALA A 139 -2.62 -4.52 -14.57
N ARG A 140 -3.75 -4.99 -15.10
CA ARG A 140 -4.36 -4.47 -16.33
C ARG A 140 -4.70 -2.99 -16.20
N THR A 141 -5.37 -2.63 -15.11
CA THR A 141 -5.80 -1.25 -14.87
C THR A 141 -4.62 -0.30 -14.78
N LEU A 142 -3.57 -0.67 -14.04
CA LEU A 142 -2.38 0.17 -13.89
C LEU A 142 -1.55 0.26 -15.17
N LEU A 143 -1.35 -0.83 -15.90
CA LEU A 143 -0.60 -0.81 -17.16
C LEU A 143 -1.28 0.09 -18.20
N VAL A 144 -2.61 0.02 -18.31
CA VAL A 144 -3.40 0.92 -19.17
C VAL A 144 -3.28 2.37 -18.68
N HIS A 145 -3.45 2.60 -17.38
CA HIS A 145 -3.35 3.93 -16.78
C HIS A 145 -1.98 4.59 -16.98
N TRP A 146 -0.90 3.82 -16.88
CA TRP A 146 0.46 4.30 -17.12
C TRP A 146 0.81 4.44 -18.60
N GLY A 147 -0.08 4.00 -19.50
CA GLY A 147 0.13 4.01 -20.94
C GLY A 147 1.27 3.07 -21.36
N ILE A 148 1.44 1.95 -20.66
CA ILE A 148 2.43 0.93 -20.97
C ILE A 148 1.83 -0.03 -22.00
N GLN A 149 2.51 -0.14 -23.15
CA GLN A 149 2.14 -1.06 -24.23
C GLN A 149 3.25 -2.09 -24.37
N PRO A 150 3.16 -3.23 -23.67
CA PRO A 150 4.21 -4.23 -23.69
C PRO A 150 4.22 -4.96 -25.04
N GLU A 151 5.42 -5.18 -25.60
CA GLU A 151 5.60 -5.91 -26.86
C GLU A 151 5.46 -7.44 -26.68
N ALA A 152 5.58 -7.91 -25.44
CA ALA A 152 5.49 -9.32 -25.05
C ALA A 152 4.58 -9.49 -23.83
N ALA A 153 4.32 -10.73 -23.47
CA ALA A 153 3.56 -11.02 -22.25
C ALA A 153 4.29 -10.47 -21.01
N VAL A 154 3.55 -9.78 -20.14
CA VAL A 154 4.09 -9.21 -18.89
C VAL A 154 4.02 -10.25 -17.79
N GLN A 155 5.17 -10.57 -17.22
CA GLN A 155 5.25 -11.38 -16.01
C GLN A 155 4.76 -10.55 -14.83
N VAL A 156 3.84 -11.11 -14.03
CA VAL A 156 3.27 -10.47 -12.84
C VAL A 156 3.67 -11.26 -11.60
N ASP A 157 4.64 -10.73 -10.87
CA ASP A 157 5.22 -11.38 -9.69
C ASP A 157 4.61 -10.82 -8.40
N ARG A 158 4.40 -11.71 -7.43
CA ARG A 158 4.05 -11.35 -6.06
C ARG A 158 5.30 -10.89 -5.32
N ALA A 159 5.26 -9.70 -4.73
CA ALA A 159 6.37 -9.07 -4.01
C ALA A 159 5.95 -8.65 -2.60
N SER A 160 5.77 -9.63 -1.72
CA SER A 160 5.39 -9.39 -0.31
C SER A 160 6.47 -8.60 0.44
N GLY A 161 6.05 -7.65 1.28
CA GLY A 161 6.95 -6.81 2.09
C GLY A 161 7.74 -5.77 1.30
N ALA A 162 7.48 -5.62 -0.01
CA ALA A 162 8.15 -4.61 -0.82
C ALA A 162 7.81 -3.18 -0.34
N PRO A 163 8.76 -2.24 -0.37
CA PRO A 163 8.54 -0.85 0.06
C PRO A 163 7.72 -0.01 -0.96
N TYR A 164 7.28 -0.63 -2.05
CA TYR A 164 6.46 -0.06 -3.11
C TYR A 164 5.12 -0.81 -3.19
N ALA A 165 4.11 -0.19 -3.80
CA ALA A 165 2.82 -0.81 -4.05
C ALA A 165 2.87 -1.70 -5.30
N VAL A 166 3.35 -1.15 -6.42
CA VAL A 166 3.54 -1.90 -7.67
C VAL A 166 4.75 -1.35 -8.42
N ALA A 167 5.64 -2.21 -8.92
CA ALA A 167 6.80 -1.80 -9.71
C ALA A 167 6.75 -2.43 -11.11
N TYR A 168 6.97 -1.66 -12.18
CA TYR A 168 7.14 -2.20 -13.54
C TYR A 168 8.57 -1.95 -14.02
N VAL A 169 9.43 -2.96 -13.86
CA VAL A 169 10.87 -2.83 -14.12
C VAL A 169 11.32 -4.04 -14.92
N ASP A 170 12.06 -3.78 -16.01
CA ASP A 170 12.57 -4.79 -16.94
C ASP A 170 11.49 -5.72 -17.52
N GLY A 171 10.31 -5.16 -17.81
CA GLY A 171 9.17 -5.92 -18.36
C GLY A 171 8.45 -6.81 -17.34
N ILE A 172 8.80 -6.72 -16.07
CA ILE A 172 8.18 -7.48 -14.98
C ILE A 172 7.39 -6.52 -14.09
N LEU A 173 6.10 -6.83 -13.90
CA LEU A 173 5.23 -6.13 -12.96
C LEU A 173 5.27 -6.85 -11.60
N ARG A 174 5.82 -6.21 -10.58
CA ARG A 174 5.88 -6.74 -9.22
C ARG A 174 4.81 -6.05 -8.38
N ILE A 175 3.85 -6.82 -7.87
CA ILE A 175 2.74 -6.29 -7.08
C ILE A 175 2.91 -6.70 -5.63
N ASN A 176 2.80 -5.72 -4.74
CA ASN A 176 2.73 -5.98 -3.32
C ASN A 176 1.30 -6.45 -2.94
N PRO A 177 1.13 -7.66 -2.40
CA PRO A 177 -0.19 -8.17 -2.03
C PRO A 177 -0.93 -7.29 -1.01
N ALA A 178 -0.23 -6.57 -0.12
CA ALA A 178 -0.87 -5.64 0.81
C ALA A 178 -1.65 -4.55 0.07
N PHE A 179 -1.13 -4.08 -1.07
CA PHE A 179 -1.81 -3.09 -1.91
C PHE A 179 -3.11 -3.62 -2.52
N LEU A 180 -3.22 -4.92 -2.80
CA LEU A 180 -4.48 -5.51 -3.31
C LEU A 180 -5.61 -5.38 -2.30
N TYR A 181 -5.32 -5.63 -1.02
CA TYR A 181 -6.30 -5.47 0.06
C TYR A 181 -6.70 -4.02 0.29
N LEU A 182 -5.77 -3.08 0.10
CA LEU A 182 -6.07 -1.63 0.12
C LEU A 182 -6.97 -1.24 -1.06
N ALA A 183 -6.60 -1.65 -2.28
CA ALA A 183 -7.37 -1.38 -3.48
C ALA A 183 -8.80 -1.93 -3.41
N ALA A 184 -8.97 -3.13 -2.84
CA ALA A 184 -10.28 -3.75 -2.66
C ALA A 184 -11.23 -2.95 -1.75
N ALA A 185 -10.71 -2.04 -0.90
CA ALA A 185 -11.55 -1.19 -0.05
C ALA A 185 -12.30 -0.10 -0.84
N TYR A 186 -11.97 0.08 -2.11
CA TYR A 186 -12.72 0.94 -3.03
C TYR A 186 -13.30 0.09 -4.18
N GLY A 187 -14.60 0.21 -4.44
CA GLY A 187 -15.30 -0.56 -5.47
C GLY A 187 -16.82 -0.64 -5.23
N PRO A 188 -17.61 -1.15 -6.19
CA PRO A 188 -19.07 -1.18 -6.11
C PRO A 188 -19.62 -1.97 -4.91
N ALA A 189 -18.88 -2.97 -4.41
CA ALA A 189 -19.23 -3.70 -3.19
C ALA A 189 -18.81 -2.99 -1.89
N SER A 190 -17.86 -2.05 -1.97
CA SER A 190 -17.23 -1.39 -0.82
C SER A 190 -17.88 -0.04 -0.48
N MET A 191 -18.69 0.51 -1.38
CA MET A 191 -19.48 1.71 -1.14
C MET A 191 -20.78 1.31 -0.43
N PRO A 192 -21.07 1.84 0.78
CA PRO A 192 -22.37 1.62 1.39
C PRO A 192 -23.44 2.10 0.41
N ALA A 193 -24.45 1.26 0.14
CA ALA A 193 -25.58 1.65 -0.68
C ALA A 193 -26.11 2.97 -0.16
N SER A 194 -26.00 4.03 -0.95
CA SER A 194 -26.61 5.31 -0.64
C SER A 194 -28.11 5.07 -0.63
N VAL A 195 -28.68 4.93 0.57
CA VAL A 195 -30.13 4.91 0.78
C VAL A 195 -30.63 6.27 0.32
N GLN A 196 -31.30 6.29 -0.83
CA GLN A 196 -32.07 7.43 -1.32
C GLN A 196 -33.34 7.60 -0.49
#